data_AF-W2SNE6-F1
#
_entry.id   AF-W2SNE6-F1
#
_cell.length_a   1.000
_cell.length_b   1.000
_cell.length_c   1.000
_cell.angle_alpha   90.00
_cell.angle_beta   90.00
_cell.angle_gamma   90.00
#
_symmetry.space_group_name_H-M   'P 1'
#
loop_
_entity.id
_entity.type
_entity.pdbx_description
1 polymer ?
#
loop_
_entity_poly.entity_id
_entity_poly.type
_entity_poly.pdbx_seq_one_letter_code
_entity_poly.pdbx_strand_id
1 'polypeptide(L)'
;MRRCLRCRSHELCRDHGSYRLVTRDKLRPSMWINQYVMRHYRPTNMTYSMCAKSVFHWTNETINIWSHLLGFVYFTYRQYEMNAYRIPLMGGHFQDHLVISLSLFGAQKCLIDIFVLYGLVAAAFFFYVTLLPERLSPGTFDLIGCSHQWWHVLILSAMVYWQHAGAELLSFYRMKHSSCEDVAMTSSWNSSAIS
;
A
#
# COMPACT_ATOMS: atom_id res chain seq x y z
N MET A 1 20.37 20.74 22.73
CA MET A 1 20.81 19.33 22.59
C MET A 1 22.25 19.28 22.12
N ARG A 2 23.16 18.64 22.88
CA ARG A 2 24.55 18.42 22.44
C ARG A 2 24.57 17.28 21.42
N ARG A 3 24.98 17.53 20.17
CA ARG A 3 25.14 16.49 19.15
C ARG A 3 26.34 15.60 19.50
N CYS A 4 26.15 14.28 19.56
CA CYS A 4 27.26 13.34 19.78
C CYS A 4 28.24 13.32 18.59
N LEU A 5 29.44 12.76 18.80
CA LEU A 5 30.47 12.65 17.76
C LEU A 5 29.95 11.90 16.51
N ARG A 6 29.11 10.86 16.68
CA ARG A 6 28.48 10.15 15.55
C ARG A 6 27.58 11.04 14.70
N CYS A 7 26.84 11.97 15.30
CA CYS A 7 26.02 12.93 14.54
C CYS A 7 26.86 13.87 13.66
N ARG A 8 28.16 14.05 13.96
CA ARG A 8 29.07 14.88 13.17
C ARG A 8 29.84 14.09 12.12
N SER A 9 30.16 12.82 12.41
CA SER A 9 31.06 11.99 11.59
C SER A 9 30.35 10.98 10.70
N HIS A 10 29.15 10.51 11.08
CA HIS A 10 28.41 9.48 10.35
C HIS A 10 27.10 10.01 9.77
N GLU A 11 26.63 9.30 8.74
CA GLU A 11 25.38 9.61 8.03
C GLU A 11 24.13 9.20 8.82
N LEU A 12 24.27 8.35 9.84
CA LEU A 12 23.17 7.85 10.66
C LEU A 12 23.57 7.79 12.14
N CYS A 13 22.74 8.35 13.01
CA CYS A 13 22.85 8.22 14.46
C CYS A 13 21.48 7.86 15.05
N ARG A 14 21.33 6.62 15.51
CA ARG A 14 20.09 6.12 16.10
C ARG A 14 19.79 6.77 17.46
N ASP A 15 20.80 6.96 18.30
CA ASP A 15 20.66 7.51 19.66
C ASP A 15 20.01 8.90 19.68
N HIS A 16 20.26 9.70 18.63
CA HIS A 16 19.70 11.05 18.49
C HIS A 16 18.66 11.14 17.37
N GLY A 17 18.32 10.03 16.70
CA GLY A 17 17.42 10.01 15.55
C GLY A 17 17.84 10.91 14.39
N SER A 18 19.14 11.19 14.24
CA SER A 18 19.70 12.09 13.22
C SER A 18 20.22 11.30 12.04
N TYR A 19 20.02 11.82 10.83
CA TYR A 19 20.55 11.22 9.61
C TYR A 19 20.87 12.27 8.55
N ARG A 20 21.73 11.90 7.58
CA ARG A 20 22.07 12.68 6.39
C ARG A 20 21.71 11.87 5.15
N LEU A 21 21.27 12.57 4.11
CA LEU A 21 20.97 11.94 2.83
C LEU A 21 22.25 11.51 2.14
N VAL A 22 22.14 10.40 1.41
CA VAL A 22 23.26 9.74 0.75
C VAL A 22 23.13 9.82 -0.76
N THR A 23 24.25 9.61 -1.43
CA THR A 23 24.33 9.49 -2.88
C THR A 23 24.20 8.03 -3.30
N ARG A 24 23.78 7.81 -4.54
CA ARG A 24 23.47 6.49 -5.10
C ARG A 24 24.65 5.50 -4.98
N ASP A 25 25.89 5.99 -5.15
CA ASP A 25 27.14 5.22 -5.03
C ASP A 25 27.34 4.57 -3.66
N LYS A 26 26.71 5.09 -2.61
CA LYS A 26 26.76 4.52 -1.26
C LYS A 26 25.71 3.44 -1.01
N LEU A 27 24.84 3.19 -1.98
CA LEU A 27 23.73 2.24 -1.87
C LEU A 27 23.98 0.99 -2.70
N ARG A 28 23.38 -0.11 -2.26
CA ARG A 28 23.33 -1.35 -3.07
C ARG A 28 22.51 -1.10 -4.34
N PRO A 29 22.87 -1.71 -5.48
CA PRO A 29 22.13 -1.55 -6.74
C PRO A 29 20.63 -1.82 -6.65
N SER A 30 20.19 -2.70 -5.74
CA SER A 30 18.78 -3.00 -5.52
C SER A 30 17.98 -1.89 -4.83
N MET A 31 18.63 -0.85 -4.30
CA MET A 31 17.99 0.22 -3.53
C MET A 31 17.58 1.42 -4.40
N TRP A 32 17.90 1.39 -5.69
CA TRP A 32 17.54 2.44 -6.64
C TRP A 32 17.08 1.82 -7.95
N ILE A 33 15.97 2.31 -8.48
CA ILE A 33 15.38 1.80 -9.73
C ILE A 33 15.92 2.59 -10.93
N ASN A 34 15.92 3.92 -10.81
CA ASN A 34 16.36 4.80 -11.87
C ASN A 34 17.84 5.16 -11.67
N GLN A 35 18.70 4.67 -12.56
CA GLN A 35 20.14 4.95 -12.53
C GLN A 35 20.48 6.44 -12.65
N TYR A 36 19.62 7.28 -13.22
CA TYR A 36 19.90 8.71 -13.37
C TYR A 36 19.63 9.53 -12.10
N VAL A 37 18.98 8.94 -11.09
CA VAL A 37 18.77 9.59 -9.79
C VAL A 37 20.01 9.33 -8.92
N MET A 38 20.76 10.39 -8.64
CA MET A 38 22.10 10.26 -8.05
C MET A 38 22.20 10.64 -6.56
N ARG A 39 21.24 11.41 -6.03
CA ARG A 39 21.35 12.07 -4.73
C ARG A 39 20.02 12.03 -3.95
N HIS A 40 20.08 12.46 -2.69
CA HIS A 40 18.92 12.63 -1.80
C HIS A 40 18.25 11.32 -1.39
N TYR A 41 19.00 10.21 -1.38
CA TYR A 41 18.49 8.95 -0.87
C TYR A 41 18.53 8.90 0.65
N ARG A 42 17.62 8.13 1.24
CA ARG A 42 17.64 7.81 2.67
C ARG A 42 18.73 6.76 2.96
N PRO A 43 19.49 6.89 4.06
CA PRO A 43 20.47 5.89 4.45
C PRO A 43 19.79 4.57 4.83
N THR A 44 20.51 3.47 4.65
CA THR A 44 20.06 2.14 5.09
C THR A 44 20.07 2.05 6.63
N ASN A 45 19.25 1.16 7.20
CA ASN A 45 19.18 0.88 8.64
C ASN A 45 18.58 1.99 9.54
N MET A 46 17.73 2.86 9.00
CA MET A 46 16.90 3.79 9.79
C MET A 46 15.87 3.03 10.66
N THR A 47 15.50 3.60 11.81
CA THR A 47 14.40 3.07 12.62
C THR A 47 13.05 3.52 12.05
N TYR A 48 11.96 2.83 12.40
CA TYR A 48 10.61 3.20 11.92
C TYR A 48 10.23 4.64 12.25
N SER A 49 10.56 5.14 13.44
CA SER A 49 10.33 6.54 13.82
C SER A 49 11.11 7.52 12.94
N MET A 50 12.34 7.17 12.55
CA MET A 50 13.15 8.00 11.65
C MET A 50 12.57 7.98 10.23
N CYS A 51 12.08 6.84 9.75
CA CYS A 51 11.39 6.74 8.46
C CYS A 51 10.11 7.59 8.45
N ALA A 52 9.29 7.51 9.50
CA ALA A 52 8.08 8.32 9.62
C ALA A 52 8.39 9.82 9.62
N LYS A 53 9.43 10.25 10.37
CA LYS A 53 9.91 11.65 10.34
C LYS A 53 10.44 12.06 8.96
N SER A 54 11.01 11.13 8.19
CA SER A 54 11.56 11.43 6.87
C SER A 54 10.51 11.79 5.82
N VAL A 55 9.24 11.47 6.06
CA VAL A 55 8.12 11.90 5.19
C VAL A 55 8.04 13.43 5.08
N PHE A 56 8.41 14.13 6.14
CA PHE A 56 8.45 15.60 6.20
C PHE A 56 9.82 16.18 5.84
N HIS A 57 10.78 15.34 5.44
CA HIS A 57 12.09 15.77 4.99
C HIS A 57 12.18 15.68 3.47
N TRP A 58 12.94 16.58 2.85
CA TRP A 58 13.11 16.59 1.40
C TRP A 58 14.04 15.45 0.96
N THR A 59 13.49 14.43 0.31
CA THR A 59 14.19 13.27 -0.25
C THR A 59 13.70 13.03 -1.67
N ASN A 60 14.39 12.15 -2.41
CA ASN A 60 13.96 11.74 -3.75
C ASN A 60 12.60 10.99 -3.80
N GLU A 61 12.03 10.66 -2.65
CA GLU A 61 10.71 10.02 -2.52
C GLU A 61 9.65 10.98 -1.98
N THR A 62 10.00 12.23 -1.65
CA THR A 62 9.03 13.20 -1.09
C THR A 62 7.87 13.40 -2.06
N ILE A 63 8.16 13.71 -3.32
CA ILE A 63 7.09 13.94 -4.31
C ILE A 63 6.27 12.66 -4.50
N ASN A 64 6.89 11.49 -4.57
CA ASN A 64 6.19 10.20 -4.70
C ASN A 64 5.22 9.99 -3.53
N ILE A 65 5.67 10.18 -2.28
CA ILE A 65 4.83 10.00 -1.09
C ILE A 65 3.69 11.02 -1.08
N TRP A 66 4.00 12.30 -1.28
CA TRP A 66 3.02 13.38 -1.17
C TRP A 66 2.03 13.40 -2.34
N SER A 67 2.42 13.02 -3.56
CA SER A 67 1.48 12.93 -4.70
C SER A 67 0.41 11.87 -4.45
N HIS A 68 0.77 10.73 -3.88
CA HIS A 68 -0.19 9.69 -3.50
C HIS A 68 -1.05 10.11 -2.30
N LEU A 69 -0.47 10.73 -1.27
CA LEU A 69 -1.23 11.20 -0.10
C LEU A 69 -2.24 12.29 -0.49
N LEU A 70 -1.83 13.26 -1.31
CA LEU A 70 -2.72 14.30 -1.83
C LEU A 70 -3.81 13.71 -2.72
N GLY A 71 -3.46 12.74 -3.57
CA GLY A 71 -4.45 11.99 -4.35
C GLY A 71 -5.49 11.32 -3.45
N PHE A 72 -5.07 10.63 -2.39
CA PHE A 72 -5.96 9.98 -1.43
C PHE A 72 -6.92 10.98 -0.76
N VAL A 73 -6.40 12.11 -0.27
CA VAL A 73 -7.22 13.17 0.35
C VAL A 73 -8.19 13.77 -0.66
N TYR A 74 -7.73 14.06 -1.87
CA TYR A 74 -8.57 14.63 -2.93
C TYR A 74 -9.71 13.69 -3.31
N PHE A 75 -9.43 12.42 -3.60
CA PHE A 75 -10.50 11.47 -3.97
C PHE A 75 -11.48 11.22 -2.82
N THR A 76 -11.01 11.23 -1.58
CA THR A 76 -11.89 11.16 -0.39
C THR A 76 -12.76 12.42 -0.25
N TYR A 77 -12.21 13.60 -0.52
CA TYR A 77 -13.00 14.83 -0.53
C TYR A 77 -14.02 14.84 -1.67
N ARG A 78 -13.64 14.45 -2.88
CA ARG A 78 -14.58 14.32 -4.02
C ARG A 78 -15.69 13.33 -3.73
N GLN A 79 -15.38 12.24 -3.01
CA GLN A 79 -16.38 11.28 -2.54
C GLN A 79 -17.40 11.92 -1.60
N TYR A 80 -16.91 12.70 -0.62
CA TYR A 80 -17.77 13.44 0.28
C TYR A 80 -18.61 14.48 -0.46
N GLU A 81 -18.01 15.27 -1.35
CA GLU A 81 -18.70 16.29 -2.16
C GLU A 81 -19.82 15.68 -3.01
N MET A 82 -19.54 14.54 -3.65
CA MET A 82 -20.49 13.82 -4.48
C MET A 82 -21.71 13.39 -3.65
N ASN A 83 -21.49 12.80 -2.47
CA ASN A 83 -22.56 12.34 -1.59
C ASN A 83 -23.29 13.46 -0.86
N ALA A 84 -22.58 14.49 -0.41
CA ALA A 84 -23.18 15.52 0.42
C ALA A 84 -23.93 16.57 -0.40
N TYR A 85 -23.48 16.86 -1.63
CA TYR A 85 -23.98 17.99 -2.41
C TYR A 85 -24.47 17.60 -3.81
N ARG A 86 -23.70 16.82 -4.57
CA ARG A 86 -24.04 16.60 -5.99
C ARG A 86 -25.23 15.68 -6.21
N ILE A 87 -25.25 14.53 -5.55
CA ILE A 87 -26.36 13.56 -5.68
C ILE A 87 -27.68 14.17 -5.19
N PRO A 88 -27.75 14.83 -4.00
CA PRO A 88 -28.98 15.48 -3.55
C PRO A 88 -29.46 16.59 -4.49
N LEU A 89 -28.54 17.38 -5.07
CA LEU A 89 -28.87 18.45 -6.00
C LEU A 89 -29.51 17.93 -7.31
N MET A 90 -29.15 16.73 -7.74
CA MET A 90 -29.74 16.06 -8.90
C MET A 90 -31.05 15.33 -8.58
N GLY A 91 -31.55 15.43 -7.34
CA GLY A 91 -32.70 14.64 -6.87
C GLY A 91 -32.39 13.14 -6.77
N GLY A 92 -31.12 12.78 -6.60
CA GLY A 92 -30.67 11.39 -6.54
C GLY A 92 -31.23 10.63 -5.35
N HIS A 93 -31.49 9.35 -5.56
CA HIS A 93 -32.06 8.46 -4.55
C HIS A 93 -30.96 7.85 -3.67
N PHE A 94 -31.35 7.26 -2.54
CA PHE A 94 -30.43 6.57 -1.61
C PHE A 94 -29.50 5.55 -2.32
N GLN A 95 -29.99 4.89 -3.37
CA GLN A 95 -29.21 3.93 -4.15
C GLN A 95 -28.02 4.58 -4.88
N ASP A 96 -28.16 5.81 -5.35
CA ASP A 96 -27.08 6.54 -6.05
C ASP A 96 -25.92 6.85 -5.09
N HIS A 97 -26.25 7.27 -3.86
CA HIS A 97 -25.28 7.47 -2.78
C HIS A 97 -24.54 6.17 -2.45
N LEU A 98 -25.27 5.05 -2.37
CA LEU A 98 -24.72 3.75 -2.06
C LEU A 98 -23.76 3.27 -3.16
N VAL A 99 -24.17 3.35 -4.43
CA VAL A 99 -23.38 2.88 -5.58
C VAL A 99 -22.07 3.68 -5.73
N ILE A 100 -22.14 5.00 -5.63
CA ILE A 100 -20.95 5.87 -5.75
C ILE A 100 -20.00 5.65 -4.57
N SER A 101 -20.55 5.50 -3.36
CA SER A 101 -19.75 5.16 -2.17
C SER A 101 -19.04 3.82 -2.32
N LEU A 102 -19.74 2.75 -2.66
CA LEU A 102 -19.13 1.44 -2.82
C LEU A 102 -18.09 1.40 -3.95
N SER A 103 -18.30 2.13 -5.03
CA SER A 103 -17.37 2.13 -6.18
C SER A 103 -16.00 2.73 -5.84
N LEU A 104 -15.96 3.85 -5.12
CA LEU A 104 -14.71 4.51 -4.75
C LEU A 104 -14.06 3.90 -3.50
N PHE A 105 -14.86 3.40 -2.55
CA PHE A 105 -14.34 2.53 -1.47
C PHE A 105 -13.69 1.27 -2.03
N GLY A 106 -14.27 0.66 -3.08
CA GLY A 106 -13.66 -0.47 -3.79
C GLY A 106 -12.30 -0.12 -4.41
N ALA A 107 -12.17 1.06 -5.02
CA ALA A 107 -10.89 1.53 -5.55
C ALA A 107 -9.84 1.77 -4.45
N GLN A 108 -10.23 2.34 -3.31
CA GLN A 108 -9.33 2.52 -2.15
C GLN A 108 -8.94 1.19 -1.49
N LYS A 109 -9.89 0.24 -1.38
CA LYS A 109 -9.66 -1.13 -0.91
C LYS A 109 -8.61 -1.84 -1.78
N CYS A 110 -8.68 -1.70 -3.10
CA CYS A 110 -7.69 -2.26 -4.02
C CYS A 110 -6.26 -1.74 -3.75
N LEU A 111 -6.12 -0.44 -3.43
CA LEU A 111 -4.81 0.12 -3.04
C LEU A 111 -4.29 -0.51 -1.75
N ILE A 112 -5.16 -0.73 -0.76
CA ILE A 112 -4.80 -1.41 0.50
C ILE A 112 -4.34 -2.84 0.22
N ASP A 113 -5.06 -3.57 -0.65
CA ASP A 113 -4.72 -4.95 -1.01
C ASP A 113 -3.34 -5.04 -1.69
N ILE A 114 -3.00 -4.07 -2.55
CA ILE A 114 -1.67 -3.95 -3.14
C ILE A 114 -0.59 -3.68 -2.08
N PHE A 115 -0.86 -2.80 -1.11
CA PHE A 115 0.07 -2.52 -0.02
C PHE A 115 0.33 -3.76 0.85
N VAL A 116 -0.71 -4.52 1.19
CA VAL A 116 -0.60 -5.76 1.96
C VAL A 116 0.22 -6.80 1.19
N LEU A 117 -0.07 -6.97 -0.11
CA LEU A 117 0.69 -7.87 -0.99
C LEU A 117 2.19 -7.55 -0.97
N TYR A 118 2.55 -6.30 -1.27
CA TYR A 118 3.96 -5.90 -1.29
C TYR A 118 4.61 -5.97 0.10
N GLY A 119 3.84 -5.72 1.17
CA GLY A 119 4.31 -5.88 2.55
C GLY A 119 4.67 -7.33 2.87
N LEU A 120 3.82 -8.30 2.51
CA LEU A 120 4.08 -9.73 2.71
C LEU A 120 5.29 -10.20 1.90
N VAL A 121 5.40 -9.77 0.64
CA VAL A 121 6.56 -10.07 -0.21
C VAL A 121 7.85 -9.48 0.38
N ALA A 122 7.82 -8.23 0.84
CA ALA A 122 8.98 -7.60 1.47
C ALA A 122 9.39 -8.31 2.77
N ALA A 123 8.42 -8.76 3.58
CA ALA A 123 8.69 -9.56 4.77
C ALA A 123 9.32 -10.91 4.42
N ALA A 124 8.83 -11.59 3.37
CA ALA A 124 9.43 -12.84 2.89
C ALA A 124 10.90 -12.64 2.52
N PHE A 125 11.19 -11.62 1.70
CA PHE A 125 12.56 -11.26 1.33
C PHE A 125 13.41 -10.88 2.54
N PHE A 126 12.85 -10.20 3.54
CA PHE A 126 13.56 -9.89 4.78
C PHE A 126 14.06 -11.15 5.49
N PHE A 127 13.21 -12.15 5.71
CA PHE A 127 13.64 -13.40 6.33
C PHE A 127 14.72 -14.10 5.50
N TYR A 128 14.49 -14.23 4.19
CA TYR A 128 15.42 -14.88 3.27
C TYR A 128 16.81 -14.22 3.23
N VAL A 129 16.87 -12.87 3.26
CA VAL A 129 18.13 -12.13 3.20
C VAL A 129 18.83 -12.08 4.56
N THR A 130 18.06 -11.95 5.65
CA THR A 130 18.64 -11.81 7.00
C THR A 130 19.07 -13.14 7.62
N LEU A 131 18.57 -14.26 7.10
CA LEU A 131 18.79 -15.60 7.62
C LEU A 131 18.33 -15.73 9.08
N LEU A 132 17.25 -15.02 9.43
CA LEU A 132 16.61 -15.16 10.73
C LEU A 132 15.59 -16.31 10.65
N PRO A 133 15.46 -17.16 11.68
CA PRO A 133 16.14 -17.09 12.99
C PRO A 133 17.48 -17.84 13.09
N GLU A 134 17.92 -18.59 12.07
CA GLU A 134 19.11 -19.45 12.14
C GLU A 134 20.40 -18.69 12.46
N ARG A 135 20.48 -17.42 12.08
CA ARG A 135 21.58 -16.53 12.44
C ARG A 135 21.69 -16.26 13.95
N LEU A 136 20.58 -16.35 14.70
CA LEU A 136 20.54 -16.11 16.14
C LEU A 136 20.79 -17.38 16.96
N SER A 137 20.36 -18.55 16.47
CA SER A 137 20.58 -19.84 17.13
C SER A 137 21.04 -20.88 16.11
N PRO A 138 22.35 -20.93 15.81
CA PRO A 138 22.91 -21.91 14.88
C PRO A 138 22.66 -23.34 15.37
N GLY A 139 22.24 -24.25 14.47
CA GLY A 139 22.00 -25.67 14.79
C GLY A 139 20.62 -25.99 15.36
N THR A 140 19.82 -24.99 15.74
CA THR A 140 18.46 -25.23 16.29
C THR A 140 17.38 -25.34 15.21
N PHE A 141 17.56 -24.61 14.10
CA PHE A 141 16.55 -24.46 13.04
C PHE A 141 16.91 -25.22 11.76
N ASP A 142 17.71 -26.26 11.85
CA ASP A 142 18.26 -26.97 10.67
C ASP A 142 17.19 -27.78 9.91
N LEU A 143 16.13 -28.21 10.60
CA LEU A 143 15.03 -29.01 10.03
C LEU A 143 13.71 -28.23 9.91
N ILE A 144 13.35 -27.43 10.92
CA ILE A 144 12.08 -26.71 11.00
C ILE A 144 12.33 -25.27 11.47
N GLY A 145 11.64 -24.31 10.85
CA GLY A 145 11.66 -22.90 11.23
C GLY A 145 12.80 -22.08 10.64
N CYS A 146 13.53 -22.60 9.65
CA CYS A 146 14.59 -21.85 8.96
C CYS A 146 14.02 -20.71 8.11
N SER A 147 14.83 -19.68 7.83
CA SER A 147 14.42 -18.52 7.02
C SER A 147 13.84 -18.89 5.66
N HIS A 148 14.33 -19.96 5.03
CA HIS A 148 13.81 -20.44 3.75
C HIS A 148 12.37 -20.97 3.87
N GLN A 149 12.04 -21.66 4.96
CA GLN A 149 10.67 -22.10 5.22
C GLN A 149 9.74 -20.91 5.48
N TRP A 150 10.20 -19.92 6.26
CA TRP A 150 9.45 -18.67 6.46
C TRP A 150 9.21 -17.91 5.16
N TRP A 151 10.20 -17.87 4.26
CA TRP A 151 10.04 -17.29 2.93
C TRP A 151 8.91 -17.96 2.14
N HIS A 152 8.90 -19.29 2.07
CA HIS A 152 7.84 -20.04 1.39
C HIS A 152 6.47 -19.78 2.00
N VAL A 153 6.35 -19.81 3.34
CA VAL A 153 5.08 -19.56 4.03
C VAL A 153 4.54 -18.15 3.73
N LEU A 154 5.40 -17.13 3.75
CA LEU A 154 4.99 -15.75 3.49
C LEU A 154 4.65 -15.51 2.01
N ILE A 155 5.40 -16.09 1.07
CA ILE A 155 5.07 -16.00 -0.37
C ILE A 155 3.76 -16.74 -0.67
N LEU A 156 3.54 -17.91 -0.10
CA LEU A 156 2.29 -18.65 -0.25
C LEU A 156 1.11 -17.85 0.33
N SER A 157 1.30 -17.26 1.51
CA SER A 157 0.29 -16.39 2.13
C SER A 157 -0.05 -15.18 1.26
N ALA A 158 0.96 -14.57 0.62
CA ALA A 158 0.77 -13.47 -0.33
C ALA A 158 -0.02 -13.91 -1.57
N MET A 159 0.27 -15.10 -2.12
CA MET A 159 -0.46 -15.67 -3.25
C MET A 159 -1.92 -15.95 -2.88
N VAL A 160 -2.16 -16.58 -1.72
CA VAL A 160 -3.51 -16.87 -1.20
C VAL A 160 -4.29 -15.58 -0.96
N TYR A 161 -3.66 -14.59 -0.33
CA TYR A 161 -4.27 -13.26 -0.13
C TYR A 161 -4.70 -12.63 -1.45
N TRP A 162 -3.81 -12.62 -2.46
CA TRP A 162 -4.11 -12.04 -3.76
C TRP A 162 -5.23 -12.79 -4.49
N GLN A 163 -5.25 -14.13 -4.37
CA GLN A 163 -6.31 -14.95 -4.94
C GLN A 163 -7.67 -14.67 -4.27
N HIS A 164 -7.72 -14.50 -2.95
CA HIS A 164 -8.93 -14.12 -2.24
C HIS A 164 -9.42 -12.73 -2.63
N ALA A 165 -8.52 -11.73 -2.69
CA ALA A 165 -8.86 -10.38 -3.14
C ALA A 165 -9.42 -10.38 -4.58
N GLY A 166 -8.84 -11.18 -5.47
CA GLY A 166 -9.35 -11.36 -6.83
C GLY A 166 -10.74 -12.01 -6.88
N ALA A 167 -11.00 -13.00 -6.02
CA ALA A 167 -12.31 -13.64 -5.92
C ALA A 167 -13.39 -12.68 -5.38
N GLU A 168 -13.07 -11.83 -4.41
CA GLU A 168 -13.97 -10.78 -3.91
C GLU A 168 -14.28 -9.73 -4.99
N LEU A 169 -13.28 -9.35 -5.80
CA LEU A 169 -13.51 -8.44 -6.92
C LEU A 169 -14.43 -9.05 -7.98
N LEU A 170 -14.24 -10.34 -8.30
CA LEU A 170 -15.07 -11.05 -9.26
C LEU A 170 -16.52 -11.21 -8.77
N SER A 171 -16.72 -11.50 -7.48
CA SER A 171 -18.05 -11.59 -6.89
C SER A 171 -18.77 -10.25 -6.91
N PHE A 172 -18.07 -9.15 -6.58
CA PHE A 172 -18.60 -7.79 -6.72
C PHE A 172 -19.02 -7.47 -8.17
N TYR A 173 -18.17 -7.81 -9.15
CA TYR A 173 -18.48 -7.58 -10.56
C TYR A 173 -19.72 -8.36 -11.02
N ARG A 174 -19.84 -9.64 -10.60
CA ARG A 174 -21.01 -10.47 -10.92
C ARG A 174 -22.30 -9.94 -10.29
N MET A 175 -22.27 -9.52 -9.03
CA MET A 175 -23.45 -8.93 -8.39
C MET A 175 -23.93 -7.68 -9.12
N LYS A 176 -23.00 -6.82 -9.55
CA LYS A 176 -23.33 -5.61 -10.32
C LYS A 176 -24.01 -5.94 -11.65
N HIS A 177 -23.56 -6.98 -12.35
CA HIS A 177 -24.17 -7.40 -13.61
C HIS A 177 -25.61 -7.87 -13.43
N SER A 178 -25.86 -8.75 -12.45
CA SER A 178 -27.20 -9.25 -12.16
C SER A 178 -28.16 -8.13 -11.77
N SER A 179 -27.71 -7.17 -10.96
CA SER A 179 -28.55 -6.01 -10.60
C SER A 179 -28.92 -5.15 -11.81
N CYS A 180 -28.04 -4.99 -12.81
CA CYS A 180 -28.38 -4.25 -14.04
C CYS A 180 -29.35 -5.03 -14.94
N GLU A 181 -29.22 -6.35 -15.02
CA GLU A 181 -30.16 -7.20 -15.78
C GLU A 181 -31.55 -7.22 -15.15
N ASP A 182 -31.64 -7.30 -13.83
CA ASP A 182 -32.92 -7.28 -13.10
C ASP A 182 -33.64 -5.92 -13.27
N VAL A 183 -32.91 -4.80 -13.24
CA VAL A 183 -33.48 -3.47 -13.50
C VAL A 183 -33.94 -3.34 -14.97
N ALA A 184 -33.17 -3.87 -15.92
CA ALA A 184 -33.57 -3.83 -17.34
C ALA A 184 -34.83 -4.66 -17.59
N MET A 185 -34.93 -5.86 -17.02
CA MET A 185 -36.11 -6.74 -17.18
C MET A 185 -37.36 -6.20 -16.46
N THR A 186 -37.23 -5.60 -15.28
CA THR A 186 -38.37 -4.98 -14.59
C THR A 186 -38.88 -3.74 -15.30
N SER A 187 -37.99 -2.94 -15.93
CA SER A 187 -38.39 -1.78 -16.73
C SER A 187 -39.14 -2.14 -18.02
N SER A 188 -38.78 -3.26 -18.66
CA SER A 188 -39.45 -3.73 -19.89
C SER A 188 -40.83 -4.32 -19.60
N TRP A 189 -41.00 -5.03 -18.48
CA TRP A 189 -42.30 -5.53 -18.03
C TRP A 189 -43.29 -4.40 -17.71
N ASN A 190 -42.85 -3.37 -16.97
CA ASN A 190 -43.72 -2.23 -16.66
C ASN A 190 -44.14 -1.43 -17.90
N SER A 191 -43.27 -1.35 -18.92
CA SER A 191 -43.60 -0.66 -20.19
C SER A 191 -44.62 -1.45 -21.02
N SER A 192 -44.65 -2.77 -20.89
CA SER A 192 -45.57 -3.67 -21.62
C SER A 192 -46.93 -3.85 -20.93
N ALA A 193 -47.03 -3.52 -19.64
CA ALA A 193 -48.26 -3.63 -18.86
C ALA A 193 -49.12 -2.33 -18.88
N ILE A 194 -48.59 -1.24 -19.45
CA ILE A 194 -49.25 0.08 -19.52
C ILE A 194 -49.77 0.39 -20.96
N SER A 195 -49.44 -0.45 -21.94
CA SER A 195 -50.00 -0.43 -23.31
C SER A 195 -51.16 -1.40 -23.47
#